data_AF-A0A966U427-F1
#
_entry.id   AF-A0A966U427-F1
#
_cell.length_a   1.000
_cell.length_b   1.000
_cell.length_c   1.000
_cell.angle_alpha   90.00
_cell.angle_beta   90.00
_cell.angle_gamma   90.00
#
_symmetry.space_group_name_H-M   'P 1'
#
loop_
_entity.id
_entity.type
_entity.pdbx_description
1 polymer ?
#
loop_
_entity_poly.entity_id
_entity_poly.type
_entity_poly.pdbx_seq_one_letter_code
_entity_poly.pdbx_strand_id
1 'polypeptide(L)'
;MKRLLLVLWGFFCISSVANANLLSELQSGSTLIVMRHADAPGIGDPSGYRLGDCSTQRNLGEYGRQQAKEIGAWLSQQGVREARVFS
;
A
#
# COMPACT_ATOMS: atom_id res chain seq x y z
N MET A 1 -33.45 -1.05 -53.34
CA MET A 1 -33.71 -0.61 -51.96
C MET A 1 -33.43 -1.76 -51.01
N LYS A 2 -32.58 -1.52 -49.99
CA LYS A 2 -32.49 -2.28 -48.72
C LYS A 2 -32.19 -3.78 -48.95
N ARG A 3 -31.06 -4.34 -48.57
CA ARG A 3 -30.63 -4.55 -47.19
C ARG A 3 -29.31 -5.31 -47.28
N LEU A 4 -28.18 -4.73 -46.91
CA LEU A 4 -27.10 -5.49 -46.25
C LEU A 4 -26.02 -4.58 -45.64
N LEU A 5 -26.39 -3.38 -45.18
CA LEU A 5 -25.71 -2.87 -43.99
C LEU A 5 -26.30 -3.65 -42.82
N LEU A 6 -25.46 -4.25 -41.96
CA LEU A 6 -25.72 -4.67 -40.56
C LEU A 6 -25.25 -6.09 -40.16
N VAL A 7 -24.07 -6.56 -40.59
CA VAL A 7 -23.46 -7.75 -39.94
C VAL A 7 -21.96 -7.61 -39.69
N LEU A 8 -21.51 -6.42 -39.25
CA LEU A 8 -20.15 -6.21 -38.76
C LEU A 8 -20.11 -5.41 -37.45
N TRP A 9 -21.19 -5.50 -36.68
CA TRP A 9 -21.31 -4.94 -35.33
C TRP A 9 -21.37 -6.06 -34.28
N GLY A 10 -20.61 -7.14 -34.52
CA GLY A 10 -20.48 -8.27 -33.64
C GLY A 10 -19.30 -8.09 -32.69
N PHE A 11 -19.54 -7.36 -31.60
CA PHE A 11 -19.08 -7.72 -30.26
C PHE A 11 -17.62 -8.18 -30.14
N PHE A 12 -16.66 -7.30 -30.46
CA PHE A 12 -15.28 -7.50 -30.03
C PHE A 12 -15.16 -7.04 -28.56
N CYS A 13 -15.62 -7.87 -27.62
CA CYS A 13 -15.30 -7.71 -26.21
C CYS A 13 -13.84 -8.11 -26.01
N ILE A 14 -12.94 -7.16 -26.22
CA ILE A 14 -11.57 -7.26 -25.72
C ILE A 14 -11.67 -7.12 -24.20
N SER A 15 -11.62 -8.23 -23.49
CA SER A 15 -11.40 -8.20 -22.05
C SER A 15 -10.03 -7.55 -21.80
N SER A 16 -10.00 -6.38 -21.16
CA SER A 16 -8.75 -5.80 -20.68
C SER A 16 -8.20 -6.72 -19.60
N VAL A 17 -7.05 -7.35 -19.86
CA VAL A 17 -6.26 -7.95 -18.78
C VAL A 17 -5.77 -6.82 -17.88
N ALA A 18 -6.19 -6.83 -16.62
CA ALA A 18 -5.65 -5.91 -15.62
C ALA A 18 -4.15 -6.16 -15.50
N ASN A 19 -3.34 -5.18 -15.89
CA ASN A 19 -1.90 -5.24 -15.75
C ASN A 19 -1.55 -4.59 -14.41
N ALA A 20 -1.43 -5.42 -13.36
CA ALA A 20 -1.02 -4.97 -12.04
C ALA A 20 0.49 -4.69 -12.06
N ASN A 21 0.86 -3.47 -12.45
CA ASN A 21 2.25 -3.03 -12.38
C ASN A 21 2.42 -2.19 -11.11
N LEU A 22 2.72 -2.90 -10.01
CA LEU A 22 2.89 -2.33 -8.68
C LEU A 22 3.78 -1.09 -8.66
N LEU A 23 4.89 -1.09 -9.41
CA LEU A 23 5.80 0.05 -9.45
C LEU A 23 5.14 1.28 -10.07
N SER A 24 4.43 1.10 -11.20
CA SER A 24 3.72 2.20 -11.85
C SER A 24 2.57 2.73 -10.98
N GLU A 25 1.91 1.87 -10.22
CA GLU A 25 0.87 2.27 -9.27
C GLU A 25 1.48 3.07 -8.12
N LEU A 26 2.54 2.57 -7.47
CA LEU A 26 3.24 3.27 -6.39
C LEU A 26 3.71 4.67 -6.80
N GLN A 27 4.11 4.84 -8.06
CA GLN A 27 4.54 6.13 -8.63
C GLN A 27 3.39 7.03 -9.09
N SER A 28 2.17 6.50 -9.22
CA SER A 28 1.01 7.26 -9.73
C SER A 28 0.55 8.40 -8.81
N GLY A 29 0.92 8.35 -7.53
CA GLY A 29 0.41 9.25 -6.49
C GLY A 29 -1.03 8.99 -6.06
N SER A 30 -1.72 8.00 -6.66
CA SER A 30 -3.09 7.60 -6.32
C SER A 30 -3.18 6.33 -5.48
N THR A 31 -2.04 5.74 -5.11
CA THR A 31 -1.99 4.47 -4.39
C THR A 31 -2.10 4.66 -2.88
N LEU A 32 -3.01 3.88 -2.28
CA LEU A 32 -3.09 3.70 -0.83
C LEU A 32 -2.30 2.46 -0.42
N ILE A 33 -1.31 2.64 0.45
CA ILE A 33 -0.55 1.54 1.05
C ILE A 33 -1.10 1.32 2.46
N VAL A 34 -1.56 0.09 2.75
CA VAL A 34 -1.97 -0.32 4.09
C VAL A 34 -0.96 -1.33 4.61
N MET A 35 -0.37 -1.03 5.77
CA MET A 35 0.62 -1.89 6.39
C MET A 35 0.43 -1.93 7.90
N ARG A 36 0.80 -3.06 8.51
CA ARG A 36 0.92 -3.16 9.96
C ARG A 36 2.22 -2.49 10.42
N HIS A 37 2.26 -2.07 11.69
CA HIS A 37 3.49 -1.71 12.36
C HIS A 37 4.56 -2.82 12.22
N ALA A 38 5.84 -2.43 12.20
CA ALA A 38 6.99 -3.35 12.23
C ALA A 38 7.08 -4.10 13.57
N ASP A 39 8.04 -5.00 13.75
CA ASP A 39 8.12 -5.82 14.96
C ASP A 39 8.09 -5.02 16.28
N ALA A 40 7.18 -5.41 17.16
CA ALA A 40 7.03 -4.88 18.51
C ALA A 40 6.93 -6.07 19.47
N PRO A 41 7.98 -6.38 20.24
CA PRO A 41 8.00 -7.55 21.11
C PRO A 41 6.87 -7.55 22.14
N GLY A 42 6.44 -8.74 22.57
CA GLY A 42 5.38 -8.92 23.55
C GLY A 42 3.96 -8.84 22.98
N ILE A 43 2.97 -8.85 23.86
CA ILE A 43 1.54 -8.89 23.53
C ILE A 43 0.83 -7.80 24.33
N GLY A 44 0.14 -6.89 23.62
CA GLY A 44 -0.62 -5.80 24.24
C GLY A 44 0.26 -4.70 24.85
N ASP A 45 -0.36 -3.61 25.27
CA ASP A 45 0.34 -2.52 25.95
C ASP A 45 0.72 -2.89 27.39
N PRO A 46 1.83 -2.35 27.92
CA PRO A 46 2.22 -2.53 29.32
C PRO A 46 1.16 -2.04 30.33
N SER A 47 1.26 -2.51 31.57
CA SER A 47 0.50 -1.95 32.69
C SER A 47 0.81 -0.46 32.86
N GLY A 48 -0.23 0.36 33.06
CA GLY A 48 -0.06 1.81 33.17
C GLY A 48 -0.03 2.54 31.83
N TYR A 49 -0.48 1.88 30.74
CA TYR A 49 -0.76 2.53 29.45
C TYR A 49 -1.50 3.86 29.63
N ARG A 50 -0.99 4.90 28.96
CA ARG A 50 -1.61 6.22 28.87
C ARG A 50 -1.70 6.65 27.42
N LEU A 51 -2.93 6.90 26.98
CA LEU A 51 -3.17 7.50 25.67
C LEU A 51 -2.47 8.87 25.59
N GLY A 52 -1.67 9.08 24.55
CA GLY A 52 -0.86 10.30 24.36
C GLY A 52 0.56 10.24 24.93
N ASP A 53 0.93 9.17 25.66
CA ASP A 53 2.30 8.96 26.15
C ASP A 53 2.89 7.68 25.57
N CYS A 54 3.60 7.81 24.44
CA CYS A 54 4.18 6.67 23.73
C CYS A 54 5.17 5.87 24.60
N SER A 55 5.78 6.47 25.63
CA SER A 55 6.73 5.74 26.49
C SER A 55 6.06 4.62 27.31
N THR A 56 4.74 4.70 27.49
CA THR A 56 3.93 3.72 28.23
C THR A 56 3.29 2.64 27.35
N GLN A 57 3.53 2.68 26.03
CA GLN A 57 2.91 1.79 25.05
C GLN A 57 3.86 0.65 24.64
N ARG A 58 3.32 -0.37 23.96
CA ARG A 58 4.12 -1.41 23.31
C ARG A 58 4.76 -0.84 22.06
N ASN A 59 6.03 -0.48 22.19
CA ASN A 59 6.82 0.14 21.13
C ASN A 59 7.59 -0.88 20.28
N LEU A 60 8.08 -0.43 19.12
CA LEU A 60 8.98 -1.21 18.28
C LEU A 60 10.25 -1.61 19.05
N GLY A 61 10.67 -2.85 18.88
CA GLY A 61 11.98 -3.33 19.33
C GLY A 61 13.10 -2.77 18.45
N GLU A 62 14.35 -3.14 18.76
CA GLU A 62 15.49 -2.81 17.88
C GLU A 62 15.30 -3.39 16.48
N TYR A 63 14.89 -4.67 16.40
CA TYR A 63 14.60 -5.34 15.14
C TYR A 63 13.47 -4.64 14.36
N GLY A 64 12.36 -4.29 15.02
CA GLY A 64 11.27 -3.55 14.37
C GLY A 64 11.67 -2.17 13.87
N ARG A 65 12.52 -1.45 14.61
CA ARG A 65 13.07 -0.16 14.14
C ARG A 65 13.94 -0.33 12.90
N GLN A 66 14.74 -1.40 12.85
CA GLN A 66 15.56 -1.70 11.67
C GLN A 66 14.68 -2.10 10.48
N GLN A 67 13.69 -2.96 10.69
CA GLN A 67 12.70 -3.33 9.68
C GLN A 67 11.97 -2.11 9.11
N ALA A 68 11.53 -1.17 9.96
CA ALA A 68 10.87 0.06 9.51
C ALA A 68 11.78 0.92 8.61
N LYS A 69 13.08 1.02 8.93
CA LYS A 69 14.05 1.74 8.09
C LYS A 69 14.23 1.06 6.73
N GLU A 70 14.32 -0.26 6.71
CA GLU A 70 14.46 -1.05 5.48
C GLU A 70 13.23 -0.91 4.57
N ILE A 71 12.03 -0.93 5.15
CA ILE A 71 10.79 -0.68 4.41
C ILE A 71 10.79 0.74 3.80
N GLY A 72 11.15 1.75 4.60
CA GLY A 72 11.23 3.14 4.11
C GLY A 72 12.27 3.32 2.99
N ALA A 73 13.43 2.68 3.11
CA ALA A 73 14.46 2.68 2.08
C ALA A 73 13.96 1.99 0.79
N TRP A 74 13.29 0.85 0.92
CA TRP A 74 12.72 0.13 -0.21
C TRP A 74 11.65 0.97 -0.94
N LEU A 75 10.72 1.58 -0.21
CA LEU A 75 9.69 2.47 -0.78
C LEU A 75 10.31 3.67 -1.52
N SER A 76 11.34 4.27 -0.94
CA SER A 76 12.08 5.38 -1.55
C SER A 76 12.73 4.96 -2.87
N GLN A 77 13.31 3.75 -2.92
CA GLN A 77 13.89 3.18 -4.16
C GLN A 77 12.82 2.91 -5.24
N GLN A 78 11.57 2.64 -4.84
CA GLN A 78 10.46 2.49 -5.78
C GLN A 78 9.90 3.84 -6.29
N GLY A 79 10.44 4.98 -5.81
CA GLY A 79 10.03 6.31 -6.25
C GLY A 79 8.97 6.98 -5.36
N VAL A 80 8.63 6.40 -4.21
CA VAL A 80 7.77 7.05 -3.21
C VAL A 80 8.59 8.11 -2.48
N ARG A 81 8.48 9.37 -2.93
CA ARG A 81 9.25 10.50 -2.37
C ARG A 81 8.54 11.20 -1.21
N GLU A 82 7.22 11.21 -1.24
CA GLU A 82 6.37 11.81 -0.23
C GLU A 82 5.08 10.99 -0.12
N ALA A 83 4.56 10.84 1.09
CA ALA A 83 3.29 10.19 1.34
C ALA A 83 2.58 10.90 2.50
N ARG A 84 1.26 11.02 2.39
CA ARG A 84 0.44 11.37 3.56
C ARG A 84 0.36 10.15 4.47
N VAL A 85 0.96 10.24 5.65
CA VAL A 85 1.00 9.14 6.62
C VAL A 85 -0.13 9.29 7.64
N PHE A 86 -0.86 8.20 7.86
CA PHE A 86 -1.84 8.05 8.93
C PHE A 86 -1.35 6.93 9.86
N SER A 87 -1.28 7.20 11.16
CA SER A 87 -0.74 6.31 12.20
C SER A 87 -1.48 6.47 13.50
#